data_AF-A0A6P6GJG2-F1
#
_entry.id   AF-A0A6P6GJG2-F1
#
_cell.length_a   1.000
_cell.length_b   1.000
_cell.length_c   1.000
_cell.angle_alpha   90.00
_cell.angle_beta   90.00
_cell.angle_gamma   90.00
#
_symmetry.space_group_name_H-M   'P 1'
#
loop_
_entity.id
_entity.type
_entity.pdbx_description
1 polymer ?
#
loop_
_entity_poly.entity_id
_entity_poly.type
_entity_poly.pdbx_seq_one_letter_code
_entity_poly.pdbx_strand_id
1 'polypeptide(L)'
;MSKKSTITLLDGQELRRLAKLVHYQEVENIKNLQFKSEEDRCKYLKESKAGYKSSLALLDNGEKIKIDYKNDETRSSVAHTIFSAMEKTVNTCLQCFRNYTMRNSLLKKVTEYSKDLIHKLHNLDPQDTSGVLKLLADAREYEKAMVEYATKQSNFVLSSFSN
;
A
#
# COMPACT_ATOMS: atom_id res chain seq x y z
N MET A 1 -27.38 -8.24 4.94
CA MET A 1 -26.10 -8.96 5.20
C MET A 1 -24.97 -8.20 4.52
N SER A 2 -24.11 -7.52 5.28
CA SER A 2 -22.95 -6.82 4.70
C SER A 2 -21.96 -7.85 4.17
N LYS A 3 -21.68 -7.83 2.86
CA LYS A 3 -20.61 -8.66 2.27
C LYS A 3 -19.31 -8.23 2.94
N LYS A 4 -18.73 -9.07 3.80
CA LYS A 4 -17.31 -8.94 4.17
C LYS A 4 -16.53 -8.85 2.85
N SER A 5 -15.91 -7.71 2.60
CA SER A 5 -15.00 -7.55 1.47
C SER A 5 -13.78 -8.41 1.74
N THR A 6 -13.79 -9.64 1.22
CA THR A 6 -12.61 -10.51 1.24
C THR A 6 -11.58 -9.86 0.33
N ILE A 7 -10.47 -9.35 0.90
CA ILE A 7 -9.34 -8.83 0.13
C ILE A 7 -8.69 -10.02 -0.57
N THR A 8 -8.60 -9.98 -1.89
CA THR A 8 -7.82 -10.96 -2.65
C THR A 8 -6.37 -10.55 -2.58
N LEU A 9 -5.48 -11.39 -2.06
CA LEU A 9 -4.05 -11.06 -2.02
C LEU A 9 -3.44 -11.28 -3.41
N LEU A 10 -3.20 -10.20 -4.14
CA LEU A 10 -2.49 -10.21 -5.41
C LEU A 10 -0.98 -9.99 -5.17
N ASP A 11 -0.14 -10.69 -5.92
CA ASP A 11 1.31 -10.53 -5.84
C ASP A 11 1.86 -9.61 -6.94
N GLY A 12 3.10 -9.16 -6.77
CA GLY A 12 4.00 -8.64 -7.80
C GLY A 12 3.31 -8.06 -9.04
N GLN A 13 3.23 -8.84 -10.12
CA GLN A 13 2.71 -8.38 -11.41
C GLN A 13 1.20 -8.17 -11.40
N GLU A 14 0.44 -9.01 -10.72
CA GLU A 14 -1.02 -8.90 -10.63
C GLU A 14 -1.43 -7.63 -9.88
N LEU A 15 -0.72 -7.30 -8.80
CA LEU A 15 -0.95 -6.09 -8.03
C LEU A 15 -0.60 -4.83 -8.84
N ARG A 16 0.45 -4.88 -9.67
CA ARG A 16 0.78 -3.80 -10.62
C ARG A 16 -0.32 -3.60 -11.67
N ARG A 17 -0.89 -4.70 -12.18
CA ARG A 17 -2.05 -4.64 -13.09
C ARG A 17 -3.25 -4.02 -12.38
N LEU A 18 -3.54 -4.41 -11.14
CA LEU A 18 -4.60 -3.80 -10.35
C LEU A 18 -4.38 -2.29 -10.15
N ALA A 19 -3.17 -1.87 -9.78
CA ALA A 19 -2.85 -0.45 -9.62
C ALA A 19 -3.11 0.35 -10.91
N LYS A 20 -2.77 -0.23 -12.07
CA LYS A 20 -3.05 0.35 -13.39
C LYS A 20 -4.55 0.41 -13.69
N LEU A 21 -5.30 -0.65 -13.41
CA LEU A 21 -6.76 -0.70 -13.58
C LEU A 21 -7.46 0.35 -12.72
N VAL A 22 -7.09 0.46 -11.44
CA VAL A 22 -7.64 1.48 -10.53
C VAL A 22 -7.36 2.88 -11.07
N HIS A 23 -6.14 3.15 -11.56
CA HIS A 23 -5.83 4.44 -12.18
C HIS A 23 -6.71 4.74 -13.40
N TYR A 24 -6.87 3.78 -14.30
CA TYR A 24 -7.73 3.94 -15.48
C TYR A 24 -9.19 4.14 -15.11
N GLN A 25 -9.68 3.45 -14.08
CA GLN A 25 -11.03 3.67 -13.58
C GLN A 25 -11.22 5.11 -13.07
N GLU A 26 -10.25 5.68 -12.35
CA GLU A 26 -10.32 7.09 -11.92
C GLU A 26 -10.28 8.06 -13.11
N VAL A 27 -9.44 7.78 -14.11
CA VAL A 27 -9.39 8.60 -15.34
C VAL A 27 -10.72 8.56 -16.07
N GLU A 28 -11.38 7.40 -16.14
CA GLU A 28 -12.70 7.28 -16.75
C GLU A 28 -13.80 7.93 -15.90
N ASN A 29 -13.73 7.81 -14.57
CA ASN A 29 -14.68 8.42 -13.65
C ASN A 29 -14.75 9.94 -13.77
N ILE A 30 -13.69 10.59 -14.28
CA ILE A 30 -13.68 12.04 -14.50
C ILE A 30 -14.85 12.53 -15.36
N LYS A 31 -15.35 11.69 -16.28
CA LYS A 31 -16.46 12.01 -17.19
C LYS A 31 -17.79 12.16 -16.44
N ASN A 32 -17.88 11.56 -15.25
CA ASN A 32 -19.08 11.51 -14.43
C ASN A 32 -19.00 12.43 -13.20
N LEU A 33 -17.88 13.16 -13.03
CA LEU A 33 -17.65 14.07 -11.91
C LEU A 33 -17.82 15.53 -12.34
N GLN A 34 -18.45 16.32 -11.49
CA GLN A 34 -18.57 17.76 -11.67
C GLN A 34 -17.41 18.46 -10.96
N PHE A 35 -16.69 19.32 -11.68
CA PHE A 35 -15.58 20.10 -11.15
C PHE A 35 -15.96 21.58 -11.18
N LYS A 36 -15.51 22.33 -10.16
CA LYS A 36 -15.75 23.78 -10.09
C LYS A 36 -14.91 24.55 -11.11
N SER A 37 -13.81 23.97 -11.55
CA SER A 37 -12.85 24.54 -12.49
C SER A 37 -12.08 23.45 -13.22
N GLU A 38 -11.46 23.79 -14.36
CA GLU A 38 -10.52 22.89 -15.04
C GLU A 38 -9.25 22.65 -14.20
N GLU A 39 -8.85 23.61 -13.35
CA GLU A 39 -7.72 23.44 -12.43
C GLU A 39 -7.98 22.32 -11.42
N ASP A 40 -9.18 22.25 -10.84
CA ASP A 40 -9.60 21.18 -9.93
C ASP A 40 -9.60 19.82 -10.63
N ARG A 41 -10.03 19.80 -11.89
CA ARG A 41 -10.03 18.60 -12.73
C ARG A 41 -8.60 18.11 -13.02
N CYS A 42 -7.69 19.03 -13.36
CA CYS A 42 -6.27 18.73 -13.54
C CYS A 42 -5.63 18.22 -12.25
N LYS A 43 -5.96 18.83 -11.10
CA LYS A 43 -5.48 18.40 -9.79
C LYS A 43 -5.92 16.97 -9.47
N TYR A 44 -7.19 16.65 -9.68
CA TYR A 44 -7.72 15.30 -9.51
C TYR A 44 -6.93 14.25 -10.33
N LEU A 45 -6.69 14.52 -11.62
CA LEU A 45 -5.91 13.62 -12.48
C LEU A 45 -4.46 13.45 -12.00
N LYS A 46 -3.83 14.55 -11.60
CA LYS A 46 -2.45 14.54 -11.11
C LYS A 46 -2.34 13.71 -9.83
N GLU A 47 -3.28 13.88 -8.89
CA GLU A 47 -3.29 13.15 -7.63
C GLU A 47 -3.65 11.67 -7.81
N SER A 48 -4.60 11.33 -8.70
CA SER A 48 -4.89 9.95 -9.07
C SER A 48 -3.64 9.25 -9.64
N LYS A 49 -2.94 9.92 -10.57
CA LYS A 49 -1.69 9.42 -11.14
C LYS A 49 -0.58 9.29 -10.09
N ALA A 50 -0.53 10.19 -9.10
CA ALA A 50 0.42 10.11 -8.01
C ALA A 50 0.21 8.85 -7.17
N GLY A 51 -1.05 8.51 -6.84
CA GLY A 51 -1.39 7.26 -6.14
C GLY A 51 -0.89 6.02 -6.88
N TYR A 52 -1.16 5.94 -8.19
CA TYR A 52 -0.64 4.87 -9.05
C TYR A 52 0.89 4.74 -8.99
N LYS A 53 1.60 5.86 -9.17
CA LYS A 53 3.07 5.88 -9.11
C LYS A 53 3.59 5.44 -7.74
N SER A 54 2.96 5.88 -6.65
CA SER A 54 3.35 5.47 -5.30
C SER A 54 3.18 3.97 -5.08
N SER A 55 2.08 3.38 -5.57
CA SER A 55 1.89 1.92 -5.53
C SER A 55 3.00 1.18 -6.28
N LEU A 56 3.36 1.63 -7.48
CA LEU A 56 4.46 1.02 -8.23
C LEU A 56 5.80 1.16 -7.51
N ALA A 57 6.12 2.36 -7.01
CA ALA A 57 7.37 2.63 -6.31
C ALA A 57 7.51 1.76 -5.05
N LEU A 58 6.43 1.54 -4.31
CA LEU A 58 6.42 0.60 -3.18
C LEU A 58 6.78 -0.82 -3.63
N LEU A 59 6.16 -1.31 -4.70
CA LEU A 59 6.45 -2.65 -5.22
C LEU A 59 7.87 -2.78 -5.79
N ASP A 60 8.37 -1.74 -6.46
CA ASP A 60 9.74 -1.70 -6.98
C ASP A 60 10.76 -1.71 -5.85
N ASN A 61 10.54 -0.91 -4.79
CA ASN A 61 11.41 -0.89 -3.62
C ASN A 61 11.40 -2.23 -2.89
N GLY A 62 10.22 -2.87 -2.79
CA GLY A 62 10.06 -4.17 -2.18
C GLY A 62 10.79 -5.30 -2.91
N GLU A 63 10.71 -5.34 -4.25
CA GLU A 63 11.51 -6.28 -5.04
C GLU A 63 13.00 -5.95 -4.97
N LYS A 64 13.36 -4.67 -4.95
CA LYS A 64 14.74 -4.24 -4.82
C LYS A 64 15.38 -4.76 -3.53
N ILE A 65 14.72 -4.64 -2.37
CA ILE A 65 15.29 -5.16 -1.11
C ILE A 65 15.44 -6.68 -1.12
N LYS A 66 14.54 -7.43 -1.76
CA LYS A 66 14.69 -8.87 -1.92
C LYS A 66 15.94 -9.22 -2.73
N ILE A 67 16.18 -8.49 -3.81
CA ILE A 67 17.36 -8.68 -4.66
C ILE A 67 18.64 -8.29 -3.90
N ASP A 68 18.64 -7.15 -3.23
CA ASP A 68 19.81 -6.60 -2.54
C ASP A 68 20.29 -7.52 -1.40
N TYR A 69 19.37 -8.19 -0.69
CA TYR A 69 19.70 -9.08 0.45
C TYR A 69 19.62 -10.58 0.13
N LYS A 70 19.47 -10.98 -1.14
CA LYS A 70 19.25 -12.40 -1.51
C LYS A 70 20.31 -13.39 -1.01
N ASN A 71 21.54 -12.93 -0.80
CA ASN A 71 22.69 -13.75 -0.37
C ASN A 71 22.95 -13.68 1.14
N ASP A 72 22.21 -12.88 1.89
CA ASP A 72 22.30 -12.75 3.35
C ASP A 72 21.05 -13.43 3.93
N GLU A 73 21.17 -14.65 4.45
CA GLU A 73 20.03 -15.48 4.84
C GLU A 73 19.09 -14.78 5.84
N THR A 74 19.69 -14.18 6.88
CA THR A 74 18.94 -13.44 7.91
C THR A 74 18.24 -12.22 7.32
N ARG A 75 18.97 -11.35 6.61
CA ARG A 75 18.37 -10.13 6.04
C ARG A 75 17.41 -10.45 4.90
N SER A 76 17.62 -11.52 4.16
CA SER A 76 16.71 -12.02 3.12
C SER A 76 15.35 -12.37 3.72
N SER A 77 15.31 -13.13 4.82
CA SER A 77 14.07 -13.47 5.52
C SER A 77 13.29 -12.22 5.98
N VAL A 78 14.02 -11.23 6.53
CA VAL A 78 13.42 -9.95 6.95
C VAL A 78 12.93 -9.15 5.74
N ALA A 79 13.69 -9.08 4.66
CA ALA A 79 13.31 -8.40 3.42
C ALA A 79 12.03 -8.98 2.83
N HIS A 80 11.90 -10.31 2.79
CA HIS A 80 10.67 -10.99 2.34
C HIS A 80 9.47 -10.64 3.23
N THR A 81 9.66 -10.59 4.55
CA THR A 81 8.58 -10.22 5.48
C THR A 81 8.14 -8.77 5.29
N ILE A 82 9.09 -7.84 5.17
CA ILE A 82 8.80 -6.43 4.89
C ILE A 82 8.06 -6.30 3.55
N PHE A 83 8.53 -6.98 2.50
CA PHE A 83 7.86 -6.90 1.20
C PHE A 83 6.45 -7.47 1.23
N SER A 84 6.24 -8.62 1.87
CA SER A 84 4.89 -9.18 2.05
C SER A 84 3.95 -8.21 2.78
N ALA A 85 4.44 -7.49 3.80
CA ALA A 85 3.65 -6.46 4.48
C ALA A 85 3.31 -5.30 3.53
N MET A 86 4.26 -4.88 2.68
CA MET A 86 4.03 -3.86 1.64
C MET A 86 2.98 -4.32 0.62
N GLU A 87 3.06 -5.54 0.11
CA GLU A 87 2.09 -6.07 -0.86
C GLU A 87 0.67 -6.13 -0.27
N LYS A 88 0.52 -6.63 0.96
CA LYS A 88 -0.78 -6.68 1.64
C LYS A 88 -1.36 -5.29 1.88
N THR A 89 -0.54 -4.34 2.31
CA THR A 89 -1.01 -2.97 2.56
C THR A 89 -1.39 -2.27 1.25
N VAL A 90 -0.64 -2.45 0.16
CA VAL A 90 -1.01 -1.92 -1.17
C VAL A 90 -2.28 -2.59 -1.69
N ASN A 91 -2.44 -3.92 -1.57
CA ASN A 91 -3.68 -4.63 -1.92
C ASN A 91 -4.87 -4.02 -1.19
N THR A 92 -4.74 -3.86 0.12
CA THR A 92 -5.78 -3.28 0.98
C THR A 92 -6.14 -1.87 0.53
N CYS A 93 -5.14 -1.03 0.24
CA CYS A 93 -5.38 0.33 -0.25
C CYS A 93 -6.17 0.33 -1.57
N LEU A 94 -5.78 -0.50 -2.54
CA LEU A 94 -6.37 -0.52 -3.86
C LEU A 94 -7.78 -1.14 -3.88
N GLN A 95 -8.05 -2.12 -3.02
CA GLN A 95 -9.32 -2.87 -3.03
C GLN A 95 -10.38 -2.31 -2.08
N CYS A 96 -9.99 -1.71 -0.95
CA CYS A 96 -10.96 -1.23 0.04
C CYS A 96 -11.45 0.20 -0.23
N PHE A 97 -10.70 1.01 -0.98
CA PHE A 97 -11.01 2.43 -1.11
C PHE A 97 -11.32 2.82 -2.55
N ARG A 98 -12.59 3.15 -2.78
CA ARG A 98 -13.05 3.73 -4.05
C ARG A 98 -12.58 5.17 -4.25
N ASN A 99 -12.40 5.92 -3.16
CA ASN A 99 -11.99 7.32 -3.21
C ASN A 99 -10.47 7.46 -3.31
N TYR A 100 -9.97 8.14 -4.35
CA TYR A 100 -8.55 8.35 -4.59
C TYR A 100 -7.84 9.14 -3.47
N THR A 101 -8.51 10.10 -2.83
CA THR A 101 -7.94 10.88 -1.73
C THR A 101 -7.62 10.01 -0.52
N MET A 102 -8.53 9.09 -0.16
CA MET A 102 -8.30 8.14 0.93
C MET A 102 -7.19 7.14 0.56
N ARG A 103 -7.18 6.63 -0.68
CA ARG A 103 -6.08 5.78 -1.17
C ARG A 103 -4.74 6.49 -1.07
N ASN A 104 -4.65 7.74 -1.53
CA ASN A 104 -3.41 8.50 -1.52
C ASN A 104 -2.91 8.77 -0.09
N SER A 105 -3.81 9.13 0.82
CA SER A 105 -3.47 9.32 2.24
C SER A 105 -2.87 8.05 2.85
N LEU A 106 -3.46 6.89 2.55
CA LEU A 106 -2.93 5.62 3.04
C LEU A 106 -1.63 5.22 2.37
N LEU A 107 -1.52 5.32 1.04
CA LEU A 107 -0.28 5.04 0.32
C LEU A 107 0.88 5.93 0.78
N LYS A 108 0.61 7.18 1.18
CA LYS A 108 1.62 8.06 1.77
C LYS A 108 2.15 7.50 3.09
N LYS A 109 1.24 7.11 4.01
CA LYS A 109 1.63 6.45 5.27
C LYS A 109 2.45 5.19 4.97
N VAL A 110 2.00 4.36 4.04
CA VAL A 110 2.71 3.14 3.64
C VAL A 110 4.13 3.46 3.16
N THR A 111 4.26 4.49 2.33
CA THR A 111 5.56 4.93 1.81
C THR A 111 6.51 5.36 2.93
N GLU A 112 6.03 6.12 3.91
CA GLU A 112 6.83 6.58 5.04
C GLU A 112 7.29 5.39 5.90
N TYR A 113 6.38 4.51 6.30
CA TYR A 113 6.72 3.34 7.12
C TYR A 113 7.61 2.34 6.39
N SER A 114 7.39 2.09 5.10
CA SER A 114 8.26 1.21 4.33
C SER A 114 9.68 1.74 4.25
N LYS A 115 9.88 3.07 4.12
CA LYS A 115 11.21 3.66 4.16
C LYS A 115 11.91 3.40 5.49
N ASP A 116 11.19 3.56 6.60
CA ASP A 116 11.74 3.31 7.93
C ASP A 116 12.13 1.84 8.12
N LEU A 117 11.29 0.90 7.70
CA LEU A 117 11.59 -0.54 7.77
C LEU A 117 12.80 -0.92 6.90
N ILE A 118 12.87 -0.38 5.67
CA ILE A 118 14.00 -0.61 4.76
C ILE A 118 15.28 -0.01 5.32
N HIS A 119 15.22 1.17 5.94
CA HIS A 119 16.36 1.78 6.58
C HIS A 119 16.85 0.96 7.78
N LYS A 120 15.95 0.46 8.63
CA LYS A 120 16.28 -0.46 9.72
C LYS A 120 16.91 -1.75 9.21
N LEU A 121 16.38 -2.33 8.13
CA LEU A 121 16.95 -3.51 7.48
C LEU A 121 18.38 -3.27 7.00
N HIS A 122 18.64 -2.10 6.40
CA HIS A 122 19.98 -1.76 5.90
C HIS A 122 21.03 -1.68 7.01
N ASN A 123 20.64 -1.17 8.18
CA ASN A 123 21.52 -1.02 9.34
C ASN A 123 21.49 -2.22 10.29
N LEU A 124 20.75 -3.29 9.96
CA LEU A 124 20.59 -4.45 10.82
C LEU A 124 21.88 -5.27 10.85
N ASP A 125 22.41 -5.60 12.03
CA ASP A 125 23.44 -6.63 12.17
C ASP A 125 22.78 -8.02 12.03
N PRO A 126 23.17 -8.87 11.05
CA PRO A 126 22.60 -10.20 10.88
C PRO A 126 22.78 -11.13 12.09
N GLN A 127 23.76 -10.85 12.97
CA GLN A 127 24.02 -11.62 14.18
C GLN A 127 23.20 -11.12 15.38
N ASP A 128 22.63 -9.91 15.31
CA ASP A 128 21.75 -9.36 16.34
C ASP A 128 20.35 -9.98 16.24
N THR A 129 20.20 -11.14 16.87
CA THR A 129 18.93 -11.88 16.91
C THR A 129 17.79 -11.04 17.50
N SER A 130 18.08 -10.16 18.47
CA SER A 130 17.06 -9.30 19.08
C SER A 130 16.57 -8.24 18.10
N GLY A 131 17.50 -7.57 17.41
CA GLY A 131 17.20 -6.60 16.36
C GLY A 131 16.40 -7.20 15.20
N VAL A 132 16.77 -8.42 14.77
CA VAL A 132 16.06 -9.16 13.73
C VAL A 132 14.60 -9.42 14.14
N LEU A 133 14.39 -9.99 15.33
CA LEU A 133 13.05 -10.29 15.85
C LEU A 133 12.20 -9.03 16.02
N LYS A 134 12.81 -7.94 16.50
CA LYS A 134 12.13 -6.65 16.63
C LYS A 134 11.69 -6.11 15.26
N LEU A 135 12.56 -6.13 14.26
CA LEU A 135 12.22 -5.64 12.92
C LEU A 135 11.12 -6.48 12.26
N LEU A 136 11.13 -7.79 12.45
CA LEU A 136 10.04 -8.67 12.00
C LEU A 136 8.72 -8.35 12.71
N ALA A 137 8.76 -8.08 14.02
CA ALA A 137 7.58 -7.67 14.78
C ALA A 137 7.04 -6.32 14.30
N ASP A 138 7.90 -5.31 14.13
CA ASP A 138 7.56 -3.99 13.61
C ASP A 138 6.86 -4.11 12.24
N ALA A 139 7.38 -4.94 11.34
CA ALA A 139 6.79 -5.14 10.01
C ALA A 139 5.37 -5.76 10.08
N ARG A 140 5.17 -6.74 10.98
CA ARG A 140 3.87 -7.41 11.19
C ARG A 140 2.86 -6.49 11.88
N GLU A 141 3.29 -5.74 12.89
CA GLU A 141 2.44 -4.77 13.58
C GLU A 141 1.99 -3.68 12.60
N TYR A 142 2.90 -3.20 11.76
CA TYR A 142 2.59 -2.25 10.71
C TYR A 142 1.56 -2.81 9.71
N GLU A 143 1.76 -4.04 9.20
CA GLU A 143 0.78 -4.72 8.34
C GLU A 143 -0.61 -4.72 8.99
N LYS A 144 -0.68 -5.18 10.25
CA LYS A 144 -1.92 -5.29 11.02
C LYS A 144 -2.59 -3.93 11.20
N ALA A 145 -1.85 -2.92 11.64
CA ALA A 145 -2.37 -1.58 11.91
C ALA A 145 -2.98 -0.96 10.64
N MET A 146 -2.35 -1.16 9.50
CA MET A 146 -2.83 -0.63 8.22
C MET A 146 -4.07 -1.37 7.71
N VAL A 147 -4.12 -2.70 7.84
CA VAL A 147 -5.30 -3.48 7.49
C VAL A 147 -6.49 -3.12 8.39
N GLU A 148 -6.26 -2.97 9.70
CA GLU A 148 -7.30 -2.56 10.65
C GLU A 148 -7.80 -1.14 10.37
N TYR A 149 -6.88 -0.19 10.16
CA TYR A 149 -7.24 1.18 9.78
C TYR A 149 -8.08 1.17 8.50
N ALA A 150 -7.64 0.42 7.49
CA ALA A 150 -8.32 0.35 6.22
C ALA A 150 -9.74 -0.22 6.34
N THR A 151 -9.88 -1.29 7.11
CA THR A 151 -11.16 -1.96 7.38
C THR A 151 -12.12 -1.03 8.12
N LYS A 152 -11.66 -0.33 9.17
CA LYS A 152 -12.46 0.63 9.93
C LYS A 152 -12.98 1.76 9.04
N GLN A 153 -12.10 2.34 8.23
CA GLN A 153 -12.46 3.45 7.33
C GLN A 153 -13.39 3.01 6.21
N SER A 154 -13.16 1.83 5.61
CA SER A 154 -14.09 1.26 4.61
C SER A 154 -15.49 1.04 5.18
N ASN A 155 -15.59 0.51 6.40
CA ASN A 155 -16.88 0.28 7.06
C ASN A 155 -17.59 1.60 7.42
N PHE A 156 -16.86 2.61 7.89
CA PHE A 156 -17.41 3.93 8.17
C PHE A 156 -18.03 4.54 6.90
N VAL A 157 -17.30 4.51 5.78
CA VAL A 157 -17.78 5.01 4.49
C VAL A 157 -19.05 4.29 4.06
N LEU A 158 -19.11 2.95 4.15
CA LEU A 158 -20.32 2.19 3.81
C LEU A 158 -21.52 2.53 4.71
N SER A 159 -21.30 2.75 6.01
CA SER A 159 -22.36 3.13 6.94
C SER A 159 -22.91 4.53 6.65
N SER A 160 -22.06 5.47 6.19
CA SER A 160 -22.48 6.84 5.86
C SER A 160 -23.31 6.96 4.58
N PHE A 161 -23.33 5.94 3.73
CA PHE A 161 -24.18 5.86 2.53
C PHE A 161 -25.47 5.06 2.73
N SER A 162 -25.70 4.55 3.95
CA SER A 162 -26.89 3.75 4.29
C SER A 162 -27.94 4.52 5.09
N ASN A 163 -27.78 5.85 5.22
CA ASN A 163 -28.71 6.75 5.90
C ASN A 163 -29.30 7.76 4.92
#